data_AF-A0A7Y2HT56-F1
#
_entry.id   AF-A0A7Y2HT56-F1
#
_cell.length_a   1.000
_cell.length_b   1.000
_cell.length_c   1.000
_cell.angle_alpha   90.00
_cell.angle_beta   90.00
_cell.angle_gamma   90.00
#
_symmetry.space_group_name_H-M   'P 1'
#
loop_
_entity.id
_entity.type
_entity.pdbx_description
1 polymer ?
#
loop_
_entity_poly.entity_id
_entity_poly.type
_entity_poly.pdbx_seq_one_letter_code
_entity_poly.pdbx_strand_id
1 'polypeptide(L)'
;SIAIALNDEVAHWLAVTASAPRALPADELARRIANACDRPCRIMSSLDEAMDYARSRAAEADSILITGSFYLVGPALQKLRLYSQPES
;
A
#
# COMPACT_ATOMS: atom_id res chain seq x y z
N SER A 1 5.11 -9.67 -10.89
CA SER A 1 4.77 -8.99 -9.61
C SER A 1 3.43 -8.30 -9.78
N ILE A 2 2.59 -8.20 -8.75
CA ILE A 2 1.34 -7.43 -8.81
C ILE A 2 1.59 -5.97 -9.22
N ALA A 3 2.75 -5.41 -8.87
CA ALA A 3 3.15 -4.07 -9.28
C ALA A 3 3.21 -3.89 -10.80
N ILE A 4 3.80 -4.87 -11.51
CA ILE A 4 3.90 -4.83 -12.98
C ILE A 4 2.51 -4.92 -13.62
N ALA A 5 1.65 -5.80 -13.10
CA ALA A 5 0.30 -6.00 -13.63
C ALA A 5 -0.59 -4.76 -13.47
N LEU A 6 -0.27 -3.88 -12.52
CA LEU A 6 -1.01 -2.65 -12.23
C LEU A 6 -0.31 -1.39 -12.74
N ASN A 7 0.85 -1.51 -13.40
CA ASN A 7 1.72 -0.37 -13.64
C ASN A 7 1.05 0.73 -14.47
N ASP A 8 0.28 0.34 -15.48
CA ASP A 8 -0.37 1.32 -16.37
C ASP A 8 -1.49 2.09 -15.66
N GLU A 9 -2.12 1.50 -14.64
CA GLU A 9 -3.24 2.06 -13.90
C GLU A 9 -2.83 2.84 -12.64
N VAL A 10 -1.61 2.61 -12.14
CA VAL A 10 -1.16 3.21 -10.86
C VAL A 10 -0.30 4.45 -11.11
N ALA A 11 -0.85 5.63 -10.80
CA ALA A 11 -0.14 6.90 -10.90
C ALA A 11 0.94 7.08 -9.81
N HIS A 12 0.70 6.58 -8.60
CA HIS A 12 1.57 6.80 -7.44
C HIS A 12 1.77 5.53 -6.63
N TRP A 13 3.03 5.14 -6.44
CA TRP A 13 3.40 3.99 -5.63
C TRP A 13 3.86 4.41 -4.23
N LEU A 14 3.29 3.78 -3.20
CA LEU A 14 3.70 3.92 -1.80
C LEU A 14 4.13 2.55 -1.26
N ALA A 15 5.30 2.48 -0.63
CA ALA A 15 5.82 1.28 0.02
C ALA A 15 5.79 1.43 1.54
N VAL A 16 5.28 0.40 2.21
CA VAL A 16 5.19 0.30 3.68
C VAL A 16 5.73 -1.05 4.10
N THR A 17 6.53 -1.09 5.18
CA THR A 17 6.93 -2.36 5.80
C THR A 17 5.73 -2.91 6.57
N ALA A 18 5.20 -4.05 6.14
CA ALA A 18 4.12 -4.72 6.88
C ALA A 18 4.64 -5.23 8.24
N SER A 19 3.80 -5.23 9.27
CA SER A 19 4.15 -5.83 10.57
C SER A 19 4.01 -7.35 10.51
N ALA A 20 4.93 -8.01 9.80
CA ALA A 20 4.95 -9.46 9.62
C ALA A 20 6.40 -9.99 9.71
N PRO A 21 6.63 -11.22 10.23
CA PRO A 21 7.98 -11.77 10.43
C PRO A 21 8.84 -11.87 9.15
N ARG A 22 8.20 -11.92 7.98
CA ARG A 22 8.85 -12.05 6.66
C ARG A 22 8.59 -10.83 5.77
N ALA A 23 8.23 -9.70 6.37
CA ALA A 23 7.97 -8.48 5.61
C ALA A 23 9.24 -7.98 4.95
N LEU A 24 9.14 -7.61 3.67
CA LEU A 24 10.20 -6.92 2.97
C LEU A 24 10.28 -5.48 3.52
N PRO A 25 11.48 -4.97 3.84
CA PRO A 25 11.67 -3.57 4.19
C PRO A 25 11.12 -2.63 3.10
N ALA A 26 10.50 -1.52 3.50
CA ALA A 26 9.84 -0.58 2.60
C ALA A 26 10.78 0.03 1.56
N ASP A 27 12.03 0.29 1.92
CA ASP A 27 13.08 0.79 1.02
C ASP A 27 13.44 -0.23 -0.07
N GLU A 28 13.61 -1.49 0.31
CA GLU A 28 13.86 -2.58 -0.62
C GLU A 28 12.63 -2.87 -1.52
N LEU A 29 11.42 -2.79 -0.98
CA LEU A 29 10.18 -2.89 -1.76
C LEU A 29 10.07 -1.73 -2.76
N ALA A 30 10.33 -0.49 -2.32
CA ALA A 30 10.28 0.69 -3.18
C ALA A 30 11.28 0.59 -4.33
N ARG A 31 12.52 0.16 -4.04
CA ARG A 31 13.55 -0.08 -5.05
C ARG A 31 13.11 -1.11 -6.09
N ARG A 32 12.49 -2.22 -5.66
CA ARG A 32 11.98 -3.25 -6.58
C ARG A 32 10.85 -2.74 -7.45
N ILE A 33 9.89 -2.00 -6.88
CA ILE A 33 8.79 -1.41 -7.64
C ILE A 33 9.33 -0.41 -8.64
N ALA A 34 10.22 0.50 -8.21
CA ALA A 34 10.78 1.52 -9.08
C ALA A 34 11.50 0.93 -10.29
N ASN A 35 12.35 -0.08 -10.07
CA ASN A 35 13.06 -0.76 -11.14
C ASN A 35 12.14 -1.57 -12.08
N ALA A 36 11.07 -2.16 -11.54
CA ALA A 36 10.16 -3.00 -12.33
C ALA A 36 9.13 -2.20 -13.14
N CYS A 37 8.78 -1.00 -12.65
CA CYS A 37 7.69 -0.18 -13.19
C CYS A 37 8.20 1.06 -13.94
N ASP A 38 9.49 1.37 -13.83
CA ASP A 38 10.12 2.62 -14.29
C ASP A 38 9.38 3.87 -13.78
N ARG A 39 8.96 3.81 -12.51
CA ARG A 39 8.17 4.87 -11.84
C ARG A 39 8.65 5.07 -10.40
N PRO A 40 8.59 6.30 -9.85
CA PRO A 40 8.98 6.53 -8.47
C PRO A 40 8.07 5.77 -7.50
N CYS A 41 8.67 5.18 -6.47
CA CYS A 41 7.97 4.59 -5.34
C CYS A 41 8.40 5.27 -4.04
N ARG A 42 7.45 5.85 -3.32
CA ARG A 42 7.70 6.59 -2.07
C ARG A 42 7.72 5.62 -0.89
N ILE A 43 8.74 5.74 -0.06
CA ILE A 43 8.87 5.00 1.19
C ILE A 43 8.07 5.73 2.27
N MET A 44 7.21 5.00 2.98
CA MET A 44 6.40 5.51 4.09
C MET A 44 6.82 4.81 5.39
N SER A 45 6.82 5.53 6.51
CA SER A 45 7.28 5.00 7.81
C SER A 45 6.26 4.05 8.45
N SER A 46 4.98 4.21 8.12
CA SER A 46 3.88 3.40 8.65
C SER A 46 2.70 3.33 7.69
N LEU A 47 1.78 2.39 7.95
CA LEU A 47 0.50 2.32 7.24
C LEU A 47 -0.33 3.61 7.44
N ASP A 48 -0.30 4.18 8.65
CA ASP A 48 -1.06 5.37 9.01
C ASP A 48 -0.61 6.57 8.17
N GLU A 49 0.70 6.80 8.14
CA GLU A 49 1.28 7.86 7.33
C GLU A 49 0.97 7.65 5.84
N ALA A 50 1.03 6.41 5.35
CA ALA A 50 0.69 6.09 3.96
C ALA A 50 -0.77 6.38 3.63
N MET A 51 -1.70 6.02 4.53
CA MET A 51 -3.13 6.26 4.34
C MET A 51 -3.46 7.76 4.39
N ASP A 52 -2.88 8.50 5.35
CA ASP A 52 -3.07 9.95 5.45
C ASP A 52 -2.49 10.67 4.24
N TYR A 53 -1.27 10.28 3.81
CA TYR A 53 -0.65 10.83 2.62
C TYR A 53 -1.47 10.54 1.35
N ALA A 54 -1.88 9.29 1.14
CA ALA A 54 -2.69 8.91 -0.02
C ALA A 54 -4.00 9.68 -0.06
N ARG A 55 -4.69 9.79 1.09
CA ARG A 55 -5.94 10.53 1.21
C ARG A 55 -5.78 12.03 0.98
N SER A 56 -4.66 12.63 1.40
CA SER A 56 -4.37 14.05 1.17
C SER A 56 -4.07 14.39 -0.30
N ARG A 57 -3.72 13.37 -1.11
CA ARG A 57 -3.32 13.50 -2.51
C ARG A 57 -4.41 13.11 -3.50
N ALA A 58 -5.29 12.19 -3.10
CA ALA A 58 -6.38 11.69 -3.94
C ALA A 58 -7.46 12.77 -4.16
N ALA A 59 -7.82 13.00 -5.42
CA ALA A 59 -9.04 13.70 -5.78
C ALA A 59 -10.26 12.80 -5.53
N GLU A 60 -11.47 13.37 -5.57
CA GLU A 60 -12.73 12.63 -5.34
C GLU A 60 -12.93 11.46 -6.33
N ALA A 61 -12.42 11.59 -7.56
CA ALA A 61 -12.50 10.55 -8.59
C ALA A 61 -11.36 9.52 -8.51
N ASP A 62 -10.36 9.72 -7.65
CA ASP A 62 -9.22 8.81 -7.53
C ASP A 62 -9.55 7.61 -6.65
N SER A 63 -8.86 6.50 -6.90
CA SER A 63 -8.94 5.28 -6.09
C SER A 63 -7.63 5.02 -5.36
N ILE A 64 -7.74 4.63 -4.09
CA ILE A 64 -6.60 4.19 -3.28
C ILE A 64 -6.66 2.66 -3.15
N LEU A 65 -5.63 1.97 -3.66
CA LEU A 65 -5.49 0.52 -3.53
C LEU A 65 -4.48 0.17 -2.44
N ILE A 66 -4.93 -0.55 -1.42
CA ILE A 66 -4.09 -1.12 -0.36
C ILE A 66 -3.96 -2.62 -0.62
N THR A 67 -2.75 -3.11 -0.89
CA THR A 67 -2.53 -4.51 -1.30
C THR A 67 -1.16 -5.05 -0.86
N GLY A 68 -0.87 -6.31 -1.20
CA GLY A 68 0.42 -6.98 -1.02
C GLY A 68 0.52 -7.86 0.22
N SER A 69 -0.29 -7.66 1.25
CA SER A 69 -0.29 -8.51 2.46
C SER A 69 -1.58 -8.37 3.28
N PHE A 70 -2.07 -9.48 3.85
CA PHE A 70 -3.14 -9.46 4.85
C PHE A 70 -2.74 -8.70 6.13
N TYR A 71 -1.45 -8.69 6.49
CA TYR A 71 -0.92 -7.91 7.62
C TYR A 71 -0.93 -6.40 7.36
N LEU A 72 -1.21 -5.97 6.12
CA LEU A 72 -1.41 -4.58 5.75
C LEU A 72 -2.89 -4.27 5.53
N VAL A 73 -3.59 -5.13 4.77
CA VAL A 73 -5.02 -4.98 4.44
C VAL A 73 -5.91 -5.09 5.68
N GLY A 74 -5.67 -6.05 6.58
CA GLY A 74 -6.47 -6.22 7.81
C GLY A 74 -6.50 -4.96 8.68
N PRO A 75 -5.33 -4.43 9.11
CA PRO A 75 -5.27 -3.18 9.84
C PRO A 75 -5.88 -1.98 9.10
N ALA A 76 -5.74 -1.90 7.78
CA ALA A 76 -6.37 -0.85 6.98
C ALA A 76 -7.91 -0.94 7.02
N LEU A 77 -8.47 -2.14 6.84
CA LEU A 77 -9.91 -2.38 6.93
C LEU A 77 -10.45 -2.04 8.33
N GLN A 78 -9.72 -2.38 9.39
CA GLN A 78 -10.10 -2.02 10.76
C GLN A 78 -10.14 -0.50 10.96
N LYS A 79 -9.12 0.21 10.47
CA LYS A 79 -9.06 1.68 10.52
C LYS A 79 -10.20 2.35 9.77
N LEU A 80 -10.56 1.81 8.60
CA LEU A 80 -11.67 2.29 7.80
C LEU A 80 -13.03 1.85 8.35
N ARG A 81 -13.07 1.05 9.43
CA ARG A 81 -14.29 0.44 9.98
C ARG A 81 -15.07 -0.40 8.95
N LEU A 82 -14.35 -0.98 8.00
CA LEU A 82 -14.87 -1.87 6.97
C LEU A 82 -14.68 -3.35 7.33
N TYR A 83 -13.89 -3.63 8.37
CA TYR A 83 -13.69 -4.98 8.85
C TYR A 83 -14.94 -5.49 9.57
N SER A 84 -15.63 -6.45 8.96
CA SER A 84 -16.67 -7.24 9.65
C SER A 84 -15.95 -8.34 10.43
N GLN A 85 -16.11 -8.38 11.75
CA GLN A 85 -15.62 -9.53 12.53
C GLN A 85 -16.38 -10.77 12.05
N PRO A 86 -15.71 -11.93 11.86
CA PRO A 86 -16.43 -13.16 11.60
C PRO A 86 -17.40 -13.42 12.74
N GLU A 87 -18.68 -13.64 12.41
CA GLU A 87 -19.68 -14.09 13.37
C GLU A 87 -19.17 -15.39 14.00
N SER A 88 -19.16 -15.43 15.34
CA SER A 88 -18.67 -16.57 16.13
C SER A 88 -19.67 -17.72 16.14
#